data_AF-A0A9E4IMB7-F1
#
_entry.id   AF-A0A9E4IMB7-F1
#
_cell.length_a   1.000
_cell.length_b   1.000
_cell.length_c   1.000
_cell.angle_alpha   90.00
_cell.angle_beta   90.00
_cell.angle_gamma   90.00
#
_symmetry.space_group_name_H-M   'P 1'
#
loop_
_entity.id
_entity.type
_entity.pdbx_description
1 polymer ?
#
loop_
_entity_poly.entity_id
_entity_poly.type
_entity_poly.pdbx_seq_one_letter_code
_entity_poly.pdbx_strand_id
1 'polypeptide(L)'
;MTGRLAIDGGTPVRTAPWPAWPRSGAAERRALAEVLESGRWGLGGEAVPELEARFAALHGARYAIACCNGTMALQAALVAAG
;
A
#
# COMPACT_ATOMS: atom_id res chain seq x y z
N MET A 1 26.56 15.70 12.92
CA MET A 1 26.90 16.63 11.82
C MET A 1 25.63 17.33 11.37
N THR A 2 25.46 18.60 11.71
CA THR A 2 24.35 19.43 11.22
C THR A 2 24.80 20.10 9.91
N GLY A 3 24.38 19.53 8.77
CA GLY A 3 24.57 20.15 7.47
C GLY A 3 23.67 21.37 7.30
N ARG A 4 24.06 22.32 6.44
CA ARG A 4 23.22 23.47 6.06
C ARG A 4 21.89 22.98 5.49
N LEU A 5 20.76 23.58 5.90
CA LEU A 5 19.44 23.20 5.44
C LEU A 5 19.29 23.47 3.94
N ALA A 6 18.51 22.65 3.23
CA ALA A 6 18.26 22.83 1.81
C ALA A 6 17.60 24.20 1.49
N ILE A 7 16.73 24.68 2.37
CA ILE A 7 16.10 26.00 2.26
C ILE A 7 17.11 27.15 2.37
N ASP A 8 18.26 26.92 3.03
CA ASP A 8 19.34 27.90 3.21
C ASP A 8 20.49 27.69 2.19
N GLY A 9 20.24 26.95 1.11
CA GLY A 9 21.24 26.65 0.07
C GLY A 9 22.15 25.46 0.36
N GLY A 10 21.76 24.58 1.29
CA GLY A 10 22.36 23.25 1.45
C GLY A 10 21.88 22.24 0.40
N THR A 11 22.49 21.07 0.35
CA THR A 11 22.08 20.00 -0.57
C THR A 11 20.77 19.35 -0.11
N PRO A 12 19.72 19.28 -0.97
CA PRO A 12 18.49 18.57 -0.64
C PRO A 12 18.71 17.08 -0.36
N VAL A 13 18.03 16.55 0.65
CA VAL A 13 18.06 15.11 0.98
C VAL A 13 17.55 14.25 -0.20
N ARG A 14 16.63 14.79 -0.99
CA ARG A 14 16.08 14.15 -2.18
C ARG A 14 16.33 15.04 -3.39
N THR A 15 17.07 14.53 -4.35
CA THR A 15 17.35 15.19 -5.63
C THR A 15 16.55 14.61 -6.80
N ALA A 16 16.01 13.39 -6.65
CA ALA A 16 15.18 12.75 -7.67
C ALA A 16 13.72 13.25 -7.63
N PRO A 17 13.05 13.42 -8.78
CA PRO A 17 11.63 13.76 -8.83
C PRO A 17 10.78 12.64 -8.23
N TRP A 18 9.58 12.94 -7.77
CA TRP A 18 8.62 11.92 -7.34
C TRP A 18 8.33 10.92 -8.48
N PRO A 19 8.11 9.64 -8.16
CA PRO A 19 7.69 8.69 -9.19
C PRO A 19 6.34 9.12 -9.78
N ALA A 20 6.14 8.85 -11.06
CA ALA A 20 4.86 9.06 -11.70
C ALA A 20 3.78 8.17 -11.05
N TRP A 21 2.58 8.71 -10.93
CA TRP A 21 1.42 8.03 -10.37
C TRP A 21 0.26 8.07 -11.37
N PRO A 22 -0.51 6.98 -11.55
CA PRO A 22 -0.35 5.66 -10.93
C PRO A 22 0.83 4.86 -11.50
N ARG A 23 1.39 3.98 -10.68
CA ARG A 23 2.41 3.01 -11.13
C ARG A 23 1.69 1.79 -11.71
N SER A 24 1.98 1.46 -12.96
CA SER A 24 1.46 0.26 -13.62
C SER A 24 2.52 -0.33 -14.53
N GLY A 25 2.41 -1.64 -14.78
CA GLY A 25 3.36 -2.41 -15.56
C GLY A 25 2.85 -3.82 -15.85
N ALA A 26 3.76 -4.69 -16.26
CA ALA A 26 3.42 -6.06 -16.64
C ALA A 26 2.91 -6.89 -15.45
N ALA A 27 3.38 -6.61 -14.22
CA ALA A 27 2.93 -7.29 -13.02
C ALA A 27 1.47 -6.96 -12.70
N GLU A 28 1.11 -5.68 -12.71
CA GLU A 28 -0.24 -5.21 -12.45
C GLU A 28 -1.21 -5.72 -13.52
N ARG A 29 -0.78 -5.74 -14.79
CA ARG A 29 -1.58 -6.31 -15.88
C ARG A 29 -1.89 -7.79 -15.67
N ARG A 30 -0.90 -8.59 -15.27
CA ARG A 30 -1.09 -10.03 -15.02
C ARG A 30 -2.02 -10.27 -13.84
N ALA A 31 -1.78 -9.61 -12.71
CA ALA A 31 -2.63 -9.76 -11.53
C ALA A 31 -4.09 -9.37 -11.82
N LEU A 32 -4.30 -8.30 -12.61
CA LEU A 32 -5.64 -7.91 -13.03
C LEU A 32 -6.30 -8.94 -13.94
N ALA A 33 -5.57 -9.50 -14.91
CA ALA A 33 -6.07 -10.53 -15.81
C ALA A 33 -6.44 -11.82 -15.05
N GLU A 34 -5.60 -12.26 -14.11
CA GLU A 34 -5.86 -13.43 -13.27
C GLU A 34 -7.16 -13.28 -12.45
N VAL A 35 -7.35 -12.12 -11.81
CA VAL A 35 -8.60 -11.84 -11.08
C VAL A 35 -9.79 -11.79 -12.03
N LEU A 36 -9.65 -11.11 -13.18
CA LEU A 36 -10.70 -10.97 -14.17
C LEU A 36 -11.18 -12.33 -14.69
N GLU A 37 -10.24 -13.19 -15.11
CA GLU A 37 -10.47 -14.53 -15.64
C GLU A 37 -11.01 -15.49 -14.57
N SER A 38 -10.66 -15.30 -13.30
CA SER A 38 -11.15 -16.14 -12.20
C SER A 38 -12.66 -16.00 -11.93
N GLY A 39 -13.29 -14.91 -12.36
CA GLY A 39 -14.67 -14.56 -12.03
C GLY A 39 -14.93 -14.22 -10.54
N ARG A 40 -13.89 -14.22 -9.70
CA ARG A 40 -13.97 -13.98 -8.24
C ARG A 40 -13.25 -12.69 -7.86
N TRP A 41 -13.95 -11.56 -7.98
CA TRP A 41 -13.31 -10.23 -7.92
C TRP A 41 -13.30 -9.57 -6.53
N GLY A 42 -13.84 -10.25 -5.51
CA GLY A 42 -13.94 -9.71 -4.16
C GLY A 42 -14.07 -10.83 -3.14
N LEU A 43 -15.25 -10.97 -2.53
CA LEU A 43 -15.53 -12.06 -1.60
C LEU A 43 -15.34 -13.42 -2.30
N GLY A 44 -14.50 -14.27 -1.71
CA GLY A 44 -14.12 -15.56 -2.28
C GLY A 44 -12.98 -15.52 -3.30
N GLY A 45 -12.38 -14.35 -3.55
CA GLY A 45 -11.12 -14.22 -4.30
C GLY A 45 -9.89 -14.30 -3.40
N GLU A 46 -8.74 -14.72 -3.95
CA GLU A 46 -7.50 -14.92 -3.19
C GLU A 46 -6.62 -13.67 -3.08
N ALA A 47 -6.85 -12.66 -3.93
CA ALA A 47 -6.00 -11.47 -3.99
C ALA A 47 -6.01 -10.66 -2.68
N VAL A 48 -7.16 -10.59 -2.00
CA VAL A 48 -7.28 -9.87 -0.72
C VAL A 48 -6.60 -10.65 0.42
N PRO A 49 -6.88 -11.96 0.64
CA PRO A 49 -6.14 -12.77 1.61
C PRO A 49 -4.62 -12.75 1.41
N GLU A 50 -4.14 -12.81 0.16
CA GLU A 50 -2.70 -12.74 -0.12
C GLU A 50 -2.11 -11.39 0.31
N LEU A 51 -2.80 -10.29 -0.03
CA LEU A 51 -2.41 -8.94 0.38
C LEU A 51 -2.34 -8.84 1.91
N GLU A 52 -3.36 -9.31 2.61
CA GLU A 52 -3.43 -9.27 4.08
C GLU A 52 -2.30 -10.07 4.73
N ALA A 53 -2.04 -11.29 4.25
CA ALA A 53 -0.95 -12.12 4.76
C ALA A 53 0.42 -11.45 4.58
N ARG A 54 0.68 -10.91 3.39
CA ARG A 54 1.94 -10.21 3.08
C ARG A 54 2.08 -8.90 3.85
N PHE A 55 0.99 -8.16 4.01
CA PHE A 55 0.99 -6.90 4.75
C PHE A 55 1.21 -7.12 6.25
N ALA A 56 0.60 -8.15 6.83
CA ALA A 56 0.84 -8.54 8.22
C ALA A 56 2.31 -8.93 8.45
N ALA A 57 2.87 -9.75 7.57
CA ALA A 57 4.28 -10.15 7.63
C ALA A 57 5.24 -8.95 7.50
N LEU A 58 4.95 -8.00 6.60
CA LEU A 58 5.75 -6.78 6.41
C LEU A 58 5.82 -5.93 7.69
N HIS A 59 4.75 -5.88 8.48
CA HIS A 59 4.65 -5.08 9.69
C HIS A 59 4.97 -5.87 10.97
N GLY A 60 5.30 -7.16 10.87
CA GLY A 60 5.51 -8.03 12.04
C GLY A 60 4.23 -8.23 12.87
N ALA A 61 3.06 -8.08 12.26
CA ALA A 61 1.76 -8.27 12.90
C ALA A 61 1.25 -9.70 12.68
N ARG A 62 0.41 -10.18 13.60
CA ARG A 62 -0.26 -11.49 13.45
C ARG A 62 -1.35 -11.47 12.37
N TYR A 63 -2.02 -10.33 12.21
CA TYR A 63 -3.16 -10.16 11.31
C TYR A 63 -3.09 -8.79 10.62
N ALA A 64 -3.68 -8.70 9.44
CA ALA A 64 -3.99 -7.45 8.74
C ALA A 64 -5.38 -7.56 8.10
N ILE A 65 -6.06 -6.43 7.97
CA ILE A 65 -7.37 -6.33 7.30
C ILE A 65 -7.24 -5.29 6.19
N ALA A 66 -7.52 -5.69 4.96
CA ALA A 66 -7.53 -4.78 3.83
C ALA A 66 -8.78 -3.89 3.88
N CYS A 67 -8.60 -2.59 3.68
CA CYS A 67 -9.70 -1.62 3.58
C CYS A 67 -9.64 -0.89 2.24
N CYS A 68 -10.75 -0.27 1.84
CA CYS A 68 -10.80 0.49 0.59
C CYS A 68 -9.91 1.74 0.58
N ASN A 69 -9.56 2.27 1.76
CA ASN A 69 -8.59 3.35 1.95
C ASN A 69 -8.18 3.48 3.44
N GLY A 70 -7.22 4.37 3.72
CA GLY A 70 -6.72 4.63 5.07
C GLY A 70 -7.75 5.25 6.01
N THR A 71 -8.64 6.12 5.53
CA THR A 71 -9.71 6.71 6.37
C THR A 71 -10.62 5.64 6.92
N MET A 72 -11.05 4.69 6.08
CA MET A 72 -11.90 3.57 6.51
C MET A 72 -11.16 2.61 7.44
N ALA A 73 -9.86 2.39 7.23
CA ALA A 73 -9.05 1.58 8.14
C ALA A 73 -9.00 2.21 9.55
N LEU A 74 -8.77 3.53 9.64
CA LEU A 74 -8.77 4.26 10.91
C LEU A 74 -10.14 4.26 11.57
N GLN A 75 -11.20 4.52 10.80
CA GLN A 75 -12.57 4.50 11.33
C GLN A 75 -12.94 3.11 11.88
N ALA A 76 -12.64 2.05 11.15
CA ALA A 76 -12.88 0.68 11.60
C ALA A 76 -12.09 0.35 12.87
N ALA A 77 -10.82 0.76 12.95
CA ALA A 77 -9.98 0.56 14.13
C ALA A 77 -10.53 1.27 15.36
N LEU A 78 -10.97 2.54 15.22
CA LEU A 78 -11.56 3.31 16.31
C LEU A 78 -12.87 2.68 16.79
N VAL A 79 -13.77 2.33 15.88
CA VAL A 79 -15.04 1.68 16.21
C VAL A 79 -14.82 0.33 16.91
N ALA A 80 -13.80 -0.43 16.51
CA ALA A 80 -13.47 -1.70 17.14
C ALA A 80 -12.83 -1.53 18.53
N ALA A 81 -12.17 -0.40 18.79
CA ALA A 81 -11.48 -0.13 20.06
C ALA A 81 -12.41 0.36 21.19
N GLY A 82 -13.57 0.95 20.85
CA GLY A 82 -14.55 1.48 21.80
C GLY A 82 -14.46 2.98 21.98
#